data_AF-A0A512UC98-F1
#
_entry.id   AF-A0A512UC98-F1
#
_cell.length_a   1.000
_cell.length_b   1.000
_cell.length_c   1.000
_cell.angle_alpha   90.00
_cell.angle_beta   90.00
_cell.angle_gamma   90.00
#
_symmetry.space_group_name_H-M   'P 1'
#
loop_
_entity.id
_entity.type
_entity.pdbx_description
1 polymer ?
#
loop_
_entity_poly.entity_id
_entity_poly.type
_entity_poly.pdbx_seq_one_letter_code
_entity_poly.pdbx_strand_id
1 'polypeptide(L)'
;MMDKLQKISNPFQFKLVGFPTSIWDESLYKAWSQIVCSLIPNMNLFNSNLLKFNQVLDAEEIILFEKTTFLVISSTASIQRQTQSTSGSALLSNSLDALDPKRFEKISNIIKTYKQSLGKLRSNFQNLVIRGSNGAHFYIDFLTDNLFIMIVLRDRGSGNQYRNASEDLLILENVKAARKWFEKIEAGK
;
A
#
# COMPACT_ATOMS: atom_id res chain seq x y z
N MET A 1 11.56 22.10 -20.95
CA MET A 1 10.53 22.86 -20.19
C MET A 1 10.81 22.82 -18.70
N MET A 2 11.00 21.63 -18.09
CA MET A 2 11.40 21.49 -16.69
C MET A 2 12.72 22.18 -16.33
N ASP A 3 13.73 22.15 -17.20
CA ASP A 3 15.02 22.83 -16.91
C ASP A 3 14.88 24.35 -16.79
N LYS A 4 13.93 24.94 -17.53
CA LYS A 4 13.63 26.37 -17.41
C LYS A 4 12.94 26.67 -16.07
N LEU A 5 11.98 25.84 -15.67
CA LEU A 5 11.29 25.96 -14.38
C LEU A 5 12.27 25.79 -13.21
N GLN A 6 13.16 24.80 -13.28
CA GLN A 6 14.17 24.57 -12.24
C GLN A 6 15.16 25.74 -12.16
N LYS A 7 15.61 26.30 -13.28
CA LYS A 7 16.46 27.51 -13.29
C LYS A 7 15.79 28.71 -12.62
N ILE A 8 14.48 28.89 -12.84
CA ILE A 8 13.69 29.96 -12.21
C ILE A 8 13.48 29.69 -10.71
N SER A 9 13.36 28.43 -10.29
CA SER A 9 13.13 28.06 -8.88
C SER A 9 14.42 28.00 -8.04
N ASN A 10 15.59 27.89 -8.67
CA ASN A 10 16.89 27.79 -7.99
C ASN A 10 17.16 28.93 -6.97
N PRO A 11 16.83 30.21 -7.23
CA PRO A 11 16.98 31.28 -6.23
C PRO A 11 16.19 31.03 -4.93
N PHE A 12 15.09 30.29 -5.02
CA PHE A 12 14.24 29.92 -3.88
C PHE A 12 14.59 28.55 -3.28
N GLN A 13 15.61 27.87 -3.82
CA GLN A 13 16.06 26.55 -3.39
C GLN A 13 14.97 25.46 -3.47
N PHE A 14 13.93 25.65 -4.28
CA PHE A 14 12.92 24.63 -4.48
C PHE A 14 13.40 23.55 -5.46
N LYS A 15 13.37 22.30 -4.98
CA LYS A 15 13.60 21.12 -5.80
C LYS A 15 12.28 20.71 -6.48
N LEU A 16 12.20 20.89 -7.80
CA LEU A 16 11.00 20.55 -8.55
C LEU A 16 11.00 19.06 -8.91
N VAL A 17 9.82 18.44 -8.83
CA VAL A 17 9.55 17.08 -9.29
C VAL A 17 8.38 17.15 -10.27
N GLY A 18 8.58 16.65 -11.48
CA GLY A 18 7.55 16.62 -12.53
C GLY A 18 6.91 15.24 -12.62
N PHE A 19 5.59 15.22 -12.79
CA PHE A 19 4.82 13.99 -12.99
C PHE A 19 4.08 14.04 -14.33
N PRO A 20 4.35 13.12 -15.27
CA PRO A 20 3.50 12.96 -16.44
C PRO A 20 2.23 12.24 -16.02
N THR A 21 1.08 12.92 -16.10
CA THR A 21 -0.21 12.41 -15.63
C THR A 21 -1.30 12.45 -16.70
N SER A 22 -2.19 11.47 -16.68
CA SER A 22 -3.46 11.47 -17.43
C SER A 22 -4.62 11.10 -16.51
N ILE A 23 -5.80 11.70 -16.73
CA ILE A 23 -7.04 11.32 -16.01
C ILE A 23 -7.57 9.95 -16.45
N TRP A 24 -7.05 9.42 -17.56
CA TRP A 24 -7.49 8.17 -18.17
C TRP A 24 -6.64 6.96 -17.75
N ASP A 25 -5.60 7.14 -16.96
CA ASP A 25 -4.71 6.07 -16.53
C ASP A 25 -4.29 6.19 -15.05
N GLU A 26 -3.49 5.23 -14.59
CA GLU A 26 -3.06 5.15 -13.19
C GLU A 26 -2.02 6.21 -12.78
N SER A 27 -1.45 6.94 -13.74
CA SER A 27 -0.34 7.88 -13.48
C SER A 27 -0.75 9.05 -12.59
N LEU A 28 -2.03 9.43 -12.63
CA LEU A 28 -2.58 10.44 -11.73
C LEU A 28 -2.51 10.00 -10.27
N TYR A 29 -2.83 8.74 -9.96
CA TYR A 29 -2.74 8.20 -8.60
C TYR A 29 -1.30 8.18 -8.10
N LYS A 30 -0.33 7.89 -8.98
CA LYS A 30 1.09 7.94 -8.64
C LYS A 30 1.51 9.35 -8.19
N ALA A 31 1.17 10.36 -8.98
CA ALA A 31 1.53 11.74 -8.70
C ALA A 31 0.91 12.22 -7.38
N TRP A 32 -0.40 12.01 -7.21
CA TRP A 32 -1.11 12.43 -6.00
C TRP A 32 -0.68 11.65 -4.76
N SER A 33 -0.38 10.35 -4.88
CA SER A 33 0.14 9.58 -3.74
C SER A 33 1.47 10.15 -3.28
N GLN A 34 2.40 10.48 -4.19
CA GLN A 34 3.67 11.08 -3.80
C GLN A 34 3.53 12.47 -3.17
N ILE A 35 2.65 13.32 -3.72
CA ILE A 35 2.37 14.64 -3.16
C ILE A 35 1.79 14.51 -1.75
N VAL A 36 0.76 13.68 -1.58
CA VAL A 36 0.09 13.51 -0.29
C VAL A 36 1.03 12.89 0.74
N CYS A 37 1.80 11.86 0.37
CA CYS A 37 2.79 11.25 1.27
C CYS A 37 3.85 12.23 1.76
N SER A 38 4.20 13.27 0.98
CA SER A 38 5.13 14.31 1.42
C SER A 38 4.56 15.23 2.51
N LEU A 39 3.23 15.26 2.66
CA LEU A 39 2.51 16.08 3.63
C LEU A 39 2.09 15.30 4.89
N ILE A 40 2.13 13.96 4.85
CA ILE A 40 1.73 13.13 5.98
C ILE A 40 2.80 13.22 7.09
N PRO A 41 2.44 13.68 8.30
CA PRO A 41 3.37 13.68 9.43
C PRO A 41 3.65 12.24 9.90
N ASN A 42 4.79 12.04 10.58
CA ASN A 42 5.13 10.77 11.24
C ASN A 42 5.15 9.53 10.33
N MET A 43 5.45 9.67 9.03
CA MET A 43 5.57 8.55 8.08
C MET A 43 6.50 7.42 8.58
N ASN A 44 7.57 7.77 9.31
CA ASN A 44 8.50 6.80 9.89
C ASN A 44 7.82 5.86 10.91
N LEU A 45 6.83 6.35 11.66
CA LEU A 45 6.10 5.55 12.62
C LEU A 45 5.12 4.60 11.93
N PHE A 46 4.43 5.06 10.88
CA PHE A 46 3.66 4.18 10.00
C PHE A 46 4.52 3.06 9.43
N ASN A 47 5.69 3.39 8.87
CA ASN A 47 6.62 2.41 8.32
C ASN A 47 7.08 1.39 9.36
N SER A 48 7.46 1.85 10.55
CA SER A 48 7.93 0.98 11.64
C SER A 48 6.85 0.02 12.13
N ASN A 49 5.62 0.51 12.32
CA ASN A 49 4.50 -0.31 12.75
C ASN A 49 4.04 -1.28 11.65
N LEU A 50 4.08 -0.86 10.39
CA LEU A 50 3.78 -1.72 9.25
C LEU A 50 4.79 -2.87 9.11
N LEU A 51 6.08 -2.60 9.32
CA LEU A 51 7.12 -3.63 9.34
C LEU A 51 6.93 -4.61 10.50
N LYS A 52 6.65 -4.11 11.72
CA LYS A 52 6.34 -4.97 12.88
C LYS A 52 5.12 -5.85 12.62
N PHE A 53 4.08 -5.29 11.99
CA PHE A 53 2.90 -6.06 11.63
C PHE A 53 3.22 -7.13 10.58
N ASN A 54 4.05 -6.81 9.58
CA ASN A 54 4.52 -7.78 8.60
C ASN A 54 5.35 -8.91 9.21
N GLN A 55 6.12 -8.64 10.26
CA GLN A 55 6.88 -9.67 11.00
C GLN A 55 5.97 -10.69 11.69
N VAL A 56 4.78 -10.27 12.14
CA VAL A 56 3.80 -11.16 12.79
C VAL A 56 3.03 -11.98 11.75
N LEU A 57 2.67 -11.36 10.63
CA LEU A 57 1.88 -12.03 9.58
C LEU A 57 2.71 -12.86 8.59
N ASP A 58 4.03 -12.62 8.52
CA ASP A 58 4.92 -13.13 7.47
C ASP A 58 4.33 -12.95 6.05
N ALA A 59 3.76 -11.77 5.81
CA ALA A 59 3.18 -11.42 4.53
C ALA A 59 4.26 -11.08 3.49
N GLU A 60 3.96 -11.41 2.22
CA GLU A 60 4.84 -11.07 1.09
C GLU A 60 4.87 -9.56 0.88
N GLU A 61 3.70 -8.93 0.92
CA GLU A 61 3.56 -7.50 0.80
C GLU A 61 2.36 -7.01 1.62
N ILE A 62 2.53 -5.89 2.33
CA ILE A 62 1.44 -5.16 2.96
C ILE A 62 1.47 -3.73 2.43
N ILE A 63 0.31 -3.23 2.01
CA ILE A 63 0.13 -1.89 1.45
C ILE A 63 -0.93 -1.16 2.27
N LEU A 64 -0.63 0.08 2.63
CA LEU A 64 -1.51 0.98 3.36
C LEU A 64 -2.04 2.05 2.42
N PHE A 65 -3.36 2.31 2.46
CA PHE A 65 -4.04 3.30 1.63
C PHE A 65 -4.86 4.26 2.48
N GLU A 66 -4.98 5.50 2.02
CA GLU A 66 -5.99 6.43 2.57
C GLU A 66 -7.39 6.00 2.10
N LYS A 67 -8.36 5.97 3.00
CA LYS A 67 -9.66 5.32 2.78
C LYS A 67 -10.50 5.92 1.66
N THR A 68 -10.52 7.24 1.57
CA THR A 68 -11.43 7.98 0.70
C THR A 68 -10.91 8.01 -0.73
N THR A 69 -9.67 8.44 -0.90
CA THR A 69 -8.97 8.61 -2.17
C THR A 69 -8.36 7.31 -2.66
N PHE A 70 -8.10 6.35 -1.76
CA PHE A 70 -7.37 5.12 -2.04
C PHE A 70 -5.94 5.38 -2.56
N LEU A 71 -5.36 6.54 -2.21
CA LEU A 71 -3.95 6.84 -2.47
C LEU A 71 -3.06 5.99 -1.56
N VAL A 72 -1.92 5.58 -2.10
CA VAL A 72 -0.97 4.73 -1.38
C VAL A 72 -0.21 5.57 -0.39
N ILE A 73 -0.20 5.16 0.88
CA ILE A 73 0.54 5.83 1.96
C ILE A 73 1.91 5.17 2.12
N SER A 74 1.93 3.86 2.31
CA SER A 74 3.16 3.10 2.56
C SER A 74 3.01 1.64 2.12
N SER A 75 4.14 0.98 1.87
CA SER A 75 4.21 -0.46 1.58
C SER A 75 5.48 -1.05 2.17
N THR A 76 5.39 -2.29 2.68
CA THR A 76 6.54 -3.04 3.20
C THR A 76 7.63 -3.24 2.15
N ALA A 77 7.26 -3.51 0.89
CA ALA A 77 8.22 -3.66 -0.21
C ALA A 77 8.96 -2.34 -0.53
N SER A 78 8.25 -1.22 -0.46
CA SER A 78 8.87 0.10 -0.67
C SER A 78 9.82 0.49 0.46
N ILE A 79 9.48 0.17 1.71
CA ILE A 79 10.33 0.40 2.87
C ILE A 79 11.60 -0.46 2.79
N GLN A 80 11.47 -1.75 2.46
CA GLN A 80 12.60 -2.67 2.34
C GLN A 80 13.61 -2.19 1.29
N ARG A 81 13.16 -1.74 0.11
CA ARG A 81 14.04 -1.16 -0.92
C ARG A 81 14.81 0.06 -0.43
N GLN A 82 14.17 0.95 0.35
CA GLN A 82 14.87 2.10 0.92
C GLN A 82 15.97 1.66 1.89
N THR A 83 15.70 0.68 2.76
CA THR A 83 16.69 0.17 3.73
C THR A 83 17.83 -0.64 3.12
N GLN A 84 17.58 -1.38 2.03
CA GLN A 84 18.58 -2.22 1.35
C GLN A 84 19.60 -1.40 0.55
N SER A 85 19.28 -0.16 0.16
CA SER A 85 20.25 0.76 -0.42
C SER A 85 21.43 1.08 0.50
N THR A 86 21.33 0.71 1.80
CA THR A 86 22.37 0.92 2.83
C THR A 86 23.01 -0.37 3.33
N SER A 87 22.43 -1.56 3.07
CA SER A 87 22.89 -2.85 3.61
C SER A 87 22.64 -3.97 2.59
N GLY A 88 23.71 -4.42 1.90
CA GLY A 88 23.66 -5.35 0.76
C GLY A 88 23.24 -6.79 1.06
N SER A 89 21.99 -7.02 1.46
CA SER A 89 21.41 -8.38 1.61
C SER A 89 20.45 -8.67 0.45
N ALA A 90 20.88 -9.54 -0.47
CA ALA A 90 20.31 -9.74 -1.81
C ALA A 90 19.42 -10.98 -1.99
N LEU A 91 19.03 -11.69 -0.91
CA LEU A 91 18.39 -13.01 -1.05
C LEU A 91 16.86 -13.01 -1.14
N LEU A 92 16.18 -11.90 -0.80
CA LEU A 92 14.71 -11.75 -0.91
C LEU A 92 14.27 -10.88 -2.11
N SER A 93 15.21 -10.29 -2.85
CA SER A 93 14.90 -9.28 -3.89
C SER A 93 14.34 -9.88 -5.18
N ASN A 94 14.72 -11.11 -5.54
CA ASN A 94 14.38 -11.69 -6.85
C ASN A 94 12.87 -11.80 -7.12
N SER A 95 12.03 -12.00 -6.10
CA SER A 95 10.58 -12.11 -6.30
C SER A 95 9.86 -10.76 -6.32
N LEU A 96 10.34 -9.77 -5.56
CA LEU A 96 9.72 -8.44 -5.48
C LEU A 96 10.15 -7.52 -6.63
N ASP A 97 11.36 -7.71 -7.16
CA ASP A 97 11.86 -6.97 -8.34
C ASP A 97 11.19 -7.42 -9.64
N ALA A 98 10.61 -8.63 -9.67
CA ALA A 98 9.80 -9.12 -10.78
C ALA A 98 8.39 -8.50 -10.83
N LEU A 99 7.96 -7.81 -9.77
CA LEU A 99 6.61 -7.22 -9.70
C LEU A 99 6.55 -5.86 -10.38
N ASP A 100 5.42 -5.57 -11.04
CA ASP A 100 5.17 -4.30 -11.69
C ASP A 100 5.41 -3.12 -10.72
N PRO A 101 6.33 -2.19 -11.02
CA PRO A 101 6.58 -1.00 -10.20
C PRO A 101 5.34 -0.09 -10.06
N LYS A 102 4.44 -0.11 -11.05
CA LYS A 102 3.19 0.68 -11.05
C LYS A 102 2.02 -0.04 -10.40
N ARG A 103 2.23 -1.21 -9.79
CA ARG A 103 1.12 -1.99 -9.20
C ARG A 103 0.33 -1.20 -8.16
N PHE A 104 0.98 -0.35 -7.37
CA PHE A 104 0.34 0.45 -6.32
C PHE A 104 -0.75 1.34 -6.90
N GLU A 105 -0.42 2.09 -7.93
CA GLU A 105 -1.28 3.06 -8.59
C GLU A 105 -2.36 2.36 -9.42
N LYS A 106 -2.02 1.21 -10.02
CA LYS A 106 -3.01 0.35 -10.70
C LYS A 106 -4.04 -0.21 -9.72
N ILE A 107 -3.61 -0.71 -8.56
CA ILE A 107 -4.49 -1.19 -7.50
C ILE A 107 -5.41 -0.06 -7.04
N SER A 108 -4.85 1.13 -6.79
CA SER A 108 -5.64 2.31 -6.42
C SER A 108 -6.70 2.64 -7.45
N ASN A 109 -6.34 2.67 -8.73
CA ASN A 109 -7.27 2.96 -9.81
C ASN A 109 -8.38 1.89 -9.92
N ILE A 110 -8.02 0.60 -9.84
CA ILE A 110 -8.97 -0.52 -9.91
C ILE A 110 -9.96 -0.46 -8.75
N ILE A 111 -9.48 -0.37 -7.50
CA ILE A 111 -10.34 -0.34 -6.32
C ILE A 111 -11.20 0.92 -6.30
N LYS A 112 -10.66 2.08 -6.70
CA LYS A 112 -11.46 3.30 -6.76
C LYS A 112 -12.57 3.21 -7.80
N THR A 113 -12.28 2.62 -8.96
CA THR A 113 -13.29 2.34 -10.00
C THR A 113 -14.36 1.37 -9.48
N TYR A 114 -13.94 0.33 -8.75
CA TYR A 114 -14.89 -0.59 -8.11
C TYR A 114 -15.77 0.10 -7.07
N LYS A 115 -15.19 0.93 -6.18
CA LYS A 115 -15.93 1.74 -5.19
C LYS A 115 -16.93 2.69 -5.87
N GLN A 116 -16.58 3.31 -6.99
CA GLN A 116 -17.51 4.13 -7.76
C GLN A 116 -18.70 3.32 -8.30
N SER A 117 -18.44 2.10 -8.78
CA SER A 117 -19.51 1.19 -9.23
C SER A 117 -20.44 0.79 -8.08
N LEU A 118 -19.91 0.51 -6.89
CA LEU A 118 -20.72 0.24 -5.69
C LEU A 118 -21.55 1.45 -5.24
N GLY A 119 -21.00 2.66 -5.37
CA GLY A 119 -21.72 3.90 -5.09
C GLY A 119 -22.98 4.07 -5.95
N LYS A 120 -22.94 3.63 -7.23
CA LYS A 120 -24.13 3.61 -8.10
C LYS A 120 -25.20 2.64 -7.62
N LEU A 121 -24.79 1.55 -6.95
CA LEU A 121 -25.67 0.56 -6.32
C LEU A 121 -26.12 0.97 -4.91
N ARG A 122 -25.73 2.16 -4.43
CA ARG A 122 -25.98 2.64 -3.06
C ARG A 122 -25.46 1.68 -1.98
N SER A 123 -24.37 0.97 -2.28
CA SER A 123 -23.68 0.07 -1.35
C SER A 123 -22.26 0.56 -1.09
N ASN A 124 -21.72 0.20 0.08
CA ASN A 124 -20.39 0.58 0.51
C ASN A 124 -19.42 -0.60 0.42
N PHE A 125 -18.19 -0.31 -0.01
CA PHE A 125 -17.09 -1.27 0.02
C PHE A 125 -16.66 -1.51 1.48
N GLN A 126 -16.78 -2.76 1.95
CA GLN A 126 -16.36 -3.16 3.30
C GLN A 126 -15.01 -3.85 3.26
N ASN A 127 -14.99 -5.09 2.77
CA ASN A 127 -13.80 -5.92 2.64
C ASN A 127 -13.81 -6.66 1.29
N LEU A 128 -12.65 -7.20 0.92
CA LEU A 128 -12.50 -8.02 -0.28
C LEU A 128 -11.40 -9.06 -0.05
N VAL A 129 -11.75 -10.34 -0.22
CA VAL A 129 -10.82 -11.45 -0.17
C VAL A 129 -10.77 -12.09 -1.55
N ILE A 130 -9.58 -12.13 -2.15
CA ILE A 130 -9.36 -12.72 -3.48
C ILE A 130 -8.37 -13.87 -3.33
N ARG A 131 -8.73 -15.03 -3.90
CA ARG A 131 -7.89 -16.23 -3.93
C ARG A 131 -7.38 -16.42 -5.37
N GLY A 132 -6.10 -16.18 -5.56
CA GLY A 132 -5.40 -16.41 -6.82
C GLY A 132 -5.11 -17.89 -7.05
N SER A 133 -5.15 -18.31 -8.31
CA SER A 133 -4.88 -19.70 -8.72
C SER A 133 -3.41 -20.12 -8.49
N ASN A 134 -2.51 -19.17 -8.35
CA ASN A 134 -1.09 -19.38 -8.06
C ASN A 134 -0.77 -19.43 -6.55
N GLY A 135 -1.78 -19.61 -5.70
CA GLY A 135 -1.62 -19.63 -4.24
C GLY A 135 -1.39 -18.24 -3.61
N ALA A 136 -1.56 -17.16 -4.36
CA ALA A 136 -1.57 -15.80 -3.81
C ALA A 136 -2.96 -15.45 -3.26
N HIS A 137 -3.02 -14.94 -2.04
CA HIS A 137 -4.23 -14.52 -1.36
C HIS A 137 -4.14 -13.04 -1.05
N PHE A 138 -5.16 -12.29 -1.46
CA PHE A 138 -5.25 -10.86 -1.25
C PHE A 138 -6.38 -10.57 -0.28
N TYR A 139 -6.07 -9.82 0.77
CA TYR A 139 -7.03 -9.37 1.77
C TYR A 139 -7.03 -7.85 1.77
N ILE A 140 -8.16 -7.24 1.48
CA ILE A 140 -8.36 -5.79 1.56
C ILE A 140 -9.42 -5.54 2.62
N ASP A 141 -9.05 -4.77 3.65
CA ASP A 141 -9.95 -4.47 4.76
C ASP A 141 -9.71 -3.08 5.35
N PHE A 142 -10.68 -2.59 6.12
CA PHE A 142 -10.58 -1.34 6.85
C PHE A 142 -9.69 -1.50 8.10
N LEU A 143 -8.58 -0.75 8.14
CA LEU A 143 -7.66 -0.79 9.27
C LEU A 143 -8.11 0.18 10.36
N THR A 144 -8.35 1.44 9.99
CA THR A 144 -8.84 2.51 10.86
C THR A 144 -9.97 3.28 10.16
N ASP A 145 -10.44 4.37 10.77
CA ASP A 145 -11.47 5.21 10.15
C ASP A 145 -10.99 5.92 8.89
N ASN A 146 -9.69 6.13 8.70
CA ASN A 146 -9.12 6.77 7.50
C ASN A 146 -8.17 5.86 6.71
N LEU A 147 -7.94 4.62 7.13
CA LEU A 147 -6.96 3.74 6.50
C LEU A 147 -7.58 2.43 6.02
N PHE A 148 -7.23 2.04 4.79
CA PHE A 148 -7.39 0.69 4.27
C PHE A 148 -6.03 -0.02 4.26
N ILE A 149 -6.06 -1.33 4.49
CA ILE A 149 -4.89 -2.19 4.39
C ILE A 149 -5.14 -3.27 3.35
N MET A 150 -4.13 -3.54 2.53
CA MET A 150 -4.08 -4.70 1.64
C MET A 150 -2.93 -5.60 2.08
N ILE A 151 -3.20 -6.89 2.24
CA ILE A 151 -2.24 -7.90 2.64
C ILE A 151 -2.17 -8.94 1.54
N VAL A 152 -0.95 -9.23 1.10
CA VAL A 152 -0.63 -10.27 0.12
C VAL A 152 0.07 -11.40 0.84
N LEU A 153 -0.57 -12.56 0.89
CA LEU A 153 -0.01 -13.80 1.42
C LEU A 153 0.17 -14.77 0.27
N ARG A 154 1.26 -15.53 0.29
CA ARG A 154 1.48 -16.64 -0.65
C ARG A 154 1.58 -17.93 0.12
N ASP A 155 0.83 -18.93 -0.31
CA ASP A 155 0.96 -20.28 0.23
C ASP A 155 2.33 -20.85 -0.14
N ARG A 156 3.15 -21.16 0.87
CA ARG A 156 4.48 -21.76 0.72
C ARG A 156 4.37 -23.28 0.83
N GLY A 157 3.57 -23.90 -0.02
CA GLY A 157 3.70 -25.29 -0.45
C GLY A 157 3.91 -26.37 0.62
N SER A 158 3.43 -26.20 1.85
CA SER A 158 3.48 -27.23 2.88
C SER A 158 2.10 -27.85 3.06
N GLY A 159 1.81 -28.86 2.24
CA GLY A 159 0.97 -30.00 2.63
C GLY A 159 -0.55 -29.87 2.73
N ASN A 160 -1.18 -28.69 2.67
CA ASN A 160 -2.64 -28.59 2.65
C ASN A 160 -3.12 -27.49 1.70
N GLN A 161 -3.55 -27.90 0.49
CA GLN A 161 -4.08 -27.04 -0.59
C GLN A 161 -5.40 -26.29 -0.26
N TYR A 162 -5.81 -26.26 1.00
CA TYR A 162 -7.03 -25.60 1.44
C TYR A 162 -6.71 -24.66 2.61
N ARG A 163 -6.33 -23.41 2.30
CA ARG A 163 -6.50 -22.32 3.25
C ARG A 163 -7.98 -22.23 3.62
N ASN A 164 -8.34 -22.76 4.79
CA ASN A 164 -9.72 -22.84 5.24
C ASN A 164 -10.28 -21.44 5.50
N ALA A 165 -11.62 -21.28 5.47
CA ALA A 165 -12.28 -20.02 5.84
C ALA A 165 -11.85 -19.52 7.23
N SER A 166 -11.47 -20.44 8.14
CA SER A 166 -10.91 -20.13 9.45
C SER A 166 -9.61 -19.32 9.39
N GLU A 167 -8.72 -19.57 8.42
CA GLU A 167 -7.48 -18.80 8.31
C GLU A 167 -7.72 -17.37 7.82
N ASP A 168 -8.68 -17.18 6.92
CA ASP A 168 -9.09 -15.85 6.49
C ASP A 168 -9.59 -15.04 7.69
N LEU A 169 -10.39 -15.67 8.57
CA LEU A 169 -10.87 -15.03 9.79
C LEU A 169 -9.74 -14.64 10.73
N LEU A 170 -8.72 -15.49 10.90
CA LEU A 170 -7.54 -15.18 11.72
C LEU A 170 -6.77 -13.97 11.18
N ILE A 171 -6.62 -13.87 9.86
CA ILE A 171 -5.96 -12.71 9.23
C ILE A 171 -6.78 -11.44 9.47
N LEU A 172 -8.10 -11.51 9.32
CA LEU A 172 -8.99 -10.37 9.59
C LEU A 172 -8.99 -9.98 11.09
N GLU A 173 -8.91 -10.95 12.00
CA GLU A 173 -8.74 -10.69 13.43
C GLU A 173 -7.40 -10.01 13.74
N ASN A 174 -6.31 -10.44 13.09
CA ASN A 174 -5.01 -9.78 13.22
C ASN A 174 -5.06 -8.32 12.75
N VAL A 175 -5.78 -8.03 11.65
CA VAL A 175 -6.01 -6.66 11.18
C VAL A 175 -6.77 -5.84 12.24
N LYS A 176 -7.83 -6.39 12.83
CA LYS A 176 -8.59 -5.74 13.91
C LYS A 176 -7.72 -5.49 15.14
N ALA A 177 -6.87 -6.45 15.53
CA ALA A 177 -5.95 -6.29 16.65
C ALA A 177 -4.88 -5.22 16.40
N ALA A 178 -4.45 -5.07 15.13
CA ALA A 178 -3.46 -4.08 14.73
C ALA A 178 -4.00 -2.64 14.74
N ARG A 179 -5.30 -2.45 14.48
CA ARG A 179 -5.98 -1.15 14.43
C ARG A 179 -5.53 -0.16 15.51
N LYS A 180 -5.54 -0.58 16.77
CA LYS A 180 -5.21 0.26 17.94
C LYS A 180 -3.83 0.93 17.85
N TRP A 181 -2.88 0.30 17.14
CA TRP A 181 -1.54 0.85 16.98
C TRP A 181 -1.49 1.93 15.89
N PHE A 182 -2.31 1.82 14.85
CA PHE A 182 -2.40 2.79 13.78
C PHE A 182 -3.26 4.01 14.17
N GLU A 183 -4.35 3.79 14.92
CA GLU A 183 -5.18 4.88 15.46
C GLU A 183 -4.38 5.82 16.39
N LYS A 184 -3.43 5.28 17.17
CA LYS A 184 -2.54 6.10 18.02
C LYS A 184 -1.71 7.07 17.18
N ILE A 185 -1.20 6.61 16.03
CA ILE A 185 -0.41 7.43 15.11
C ILE A 185 -1.27 8.54 14.52
N GLU A 186 -2.49 8.23 14.09
CA GLU A 186 -3.43 9.21 13.55
C GLU A 186 -3.85 10.26 14.60
N ALA A 187 -3.99 9.85 15.86
CA ALA A 187 -4.28 10.75 16.97
C ALA A 187 -3.09 11.64 17.40
N GLY A 188 -1.92 11.49 16.76
CA GLY A 188 -0.70 12.22 17.09
C GLY A 188 -0.14 11.90 18.47
N LYS A 189 -0.43 10.69 19.00
CA LYS A 189 0.00 10.22 20.33
C LYS A 189 1.05 9.13 20.25
#